data_AF-A0A4Y2BCJ8-F1
#
_entry.id   AF-A0A4Y2BCJ8-F1
#
_cell.length_a   1.000
_cell.length_b   1.000
_cell.length_c   1.000
_cell.angle_alpha   90.00
_cell.angle_beta   90.00
_cell.angle_gamma   90.00
#
_symmetry.space_group_name_H-M   'P 1'
#
loop_
_entity.id
_entity.type
_entity.pdbx_description
1 polymer ?
#
loop_
_entity_poly.entity_id
_entity_poly.type
_entity_poly.pdbx_seq_one_letter_code
_entity_poly.pdbx_strand_id
1 'polypeptide(L)'
;MSIFAGARKSDLKILAVELGETVIDSHKLKDLKKMILTSKECDEESVKEWLNTIINERKVREENEIRKEEIAERRRQDEIEIAERRRQEKIEHRKQEYEERKRKEEQDYEERKRKEEKEYEERKRKEEYEERKRKDEMEFELPKIRLGAEVMPRICANSVDNFCCIYGELTFAAKEKITSPVVKKAYHLYFGCKIGNQDKDWAPYVLC
;
A
#
# COMPACT_ATOMS: atom_id res chain seq x y z
N MET A 1 47.28 -74.82 9.86
CA MET A 1 46.64 -73.58 9.37
C MET A 1 46.50 -73.69 7.85
N SER A 2 45.35 -73.35 7.26
CA SER A 2 45.16 -73.46 5.80
C SER A 2 45.79 -72.26 5.10
N ILE A 3 46.73 -72.51 4.17
CA ILE A 3 47.46 -71.46 3.40
C ILE A 3 46.49 -70.62 2.55
N PHE A 4 45.39 -71.23 2.10
CA PHE A 4 44.43 -70.61 1.16
C PHE A 4 43.16 -70.06 1.83
N ALA A 5 43.20 -69.74 3.13
CA ALA A 5 42.04 -69.22 3.83
C ALA A 5 41.65 -67.82 3.28
N GLY A 6 40.37 -67.62 2.93
CA GLY A 6 39.87 -66.33 2.41
C GLY A 6 40.20 -66.02 0.94
N ALA A 7 40.93 -66.90 0.25
CA ALA A 7 41.26 -66.76 -1.16
C ALA A 7 40.08 -67.10 -2.08
N ARG A 8 39.78 -66.22 -3.04
CA ARG A 8 38.82 -66.48 -4.14
C ARG A 8 39.52 -67.23 -5.27
N LYS A 9 38.73 -67.84 -6.16
CA LYS A 9 39.25 -68.48 -7.38
C LYS A 9 40.09 -67.49 -8.22
N SER A 10 39.68 -66.23 -8.30
CA SER A 10 40.43 -65.16 -8.98
C SER A 10 41.82 -64.93 -8.41
N ASP A 11 41.96 -64.93 -7.08
CA ASP A 11 43.24 -64.67 -6.41
C ASP A 11 44.22 -65.82 -6.67
N LEU A 12 43.71 -67.06 -6.65
CA LEU A 12 44.51 -68.25 -6.96
C LEU A 12 44.91 -68.31 -8.44
N LYS A 13 44.09 -67.77 -9.35
CA LYS A 13 44.47 -67.63 -10.76
C LYS A 13 45.62 -66.62 -10.92
N ILE A 14 45.53 -65.48 -10.25
CA ILE A 14 46.59 -64.45 -10.27
C ILE A 14 47.89 -65.03 -9.71
N LEU A 15 47.82 -65.68 -8.55
CA LEU A 15 48.98 -66.31 -7.91
C LEU A 15 49.60 -67.41 -8.79
N ALA A 16 48.80 -68.26 -9.43
CA ALA A 16 49.32 -69.30 -10.32
C ALA A 16 49.97 -68.71 -11.58
N VAL A 17 49.42 -67.63 -12.15
CA VAL A 17 50.05 -66.92 -13.28
C VAL A 17 51.38 -66.29 -12.86
N GLU A 18 51.45 -65.69 -11.66
CA GLU A 18 52.67 -65.10 -11.11
C GLU A 18 53.76 -66.15 -10.82
N LEU A 19 53.37 -67.38 -10.49
CA LEU A 19 54.27 -68.54 -10.35
C LEU A 19 54.68 -69.17 -11.70
N GLY A 20 54.26 -68.59 -12.83
CA GLY A 20 54.61 -69.05 -14.17
C GLY A 20 53.78 -70.22 -14.71
N GLU A 21 52.69 -70.60 -14.02
CA GLU A 21 51.83 -71.71 -14.42
C GLU A 21 50.77 -71.26 -15.46
N THR A 22 50.41 -72.18 -16.37
CA THR A 22 49.41 -71.91 -17.39
C THR A 22 47.99 -72.12 -16.85
N VAL A 23 47.28 -71.01 -16.59
CA VAL A 23 45.93 -71.06 -16.00
C VAL A 23 44.84 -70.96 -17.07
N ILE A 24 44.14 -72.07 -17.30
CA ILE A 24 42.91 -72.14 -18.12
C ILE A 24 41.67 -71.81 -17.25
N ASP A 25 40.66 -71.12 -17.79
CA ASP A 25 39.47 -70.71 -17.05
C ASP A 25 38.61 -71.84 -16.47
N SER A 26 38.64 -73.00 -17.13
CA SER A 26 37.92 -74.22 -16.76
C SER A 26 38.49 -74.93 -15.53
N HIS A 27 39.73 -74.60 -15.12
CA HIS A 27 40.35 -75.20 -13.94
C HIS A 27 39.48 -75.00 -12.70
N LYS A 28 39.27 -76.06 -11.92
CA LYS A 28 38.55 -75.97 -10.66
C LYS A 28 39.48 -75.41 -9.58
N LEU A 29 38.90 -74.91 -8.49
CA LEU A 29 39.64 -74.40 -7.34
C LEU A 29 40.64 -75.46 -6.79
N LYS A 30 40.25 -76.74 -6.84
CA LYS A 30 41.11 -77.87 -6.42
C LYS A 30 42.32 -78.03 -7.33
N ASP A 31 42.16 -77.84 -8.64
CA ASP A 31 43.21 -77.99 -9.63
C ASP A 31 44.24 -76.85 -9.47
N LEU A 32 43.76 -75.61 -9.29
CA LEU A 32 44.62 -74.44 -9.02
C LEU A 32 45.44 -74.59 -7.73
N LYS A 33 44.80 -75.05 -6.64
CA LYS A 33 45.51 -75.32 -5.38
C LYS A 33 46.58 -76.38 -5.54
N LYS A 34 46.31 -77.43 -6.33
CA LYS A 34 47.28 -78.49 -6.61
C LYS A 34 48.45 -77.94 -7.40
N MET A 35 48.20 -77.19 -8.47
CA MET A 35 49.25 -76.57 -9.32
C MET A 35 50.19 -75.69 -8.49
N ILE A 36 49.65 -74.79 -7.66
CA ILE A 36 50.43 -73.90 -6.79
C ILE A 36 51.32 -74.70 -5.83
N LEU A 37 50.80 -75.77 -5.21
CA LEU A 37 51.56 -76.62 -4.29
C LEU A 37 52.61 -77.51 -5.00
N THR A 38 52.44 -77.81 -6.28
CA THR A 38 53.43 -78.56 -7.08
C THR A 38 54.49 -77.69 -7.75
N SER A 39 54.33 -76.36 -7.75
CA SER A 39 55.32 -75.45 -8.30
C SER A 39 56.63 -75.60 -7.51
N LYS A 40 57.72 -75.93 -8.21
CA LYS A 40 58.95 -76.51 -7.61
C LYS A 40 59.86 -75.46 -6.93
N GLU A 41 59.46 -74.20 -6.88
CA GLU A 41 60.36 -73.07 -6.61
C GLU A 41 59.94 -72.13 -5.46
N CYS A 42 58.79 -72.35 -4.80
CA CYS A 42 58.37 -71.51 -3.66
C CYS A 42 58.10 -72.33 -2.40
N ASP A 43 58.64 -71.87 -1.26
CA ASP A 43 58.26 -72.39 0.05
C ASP A 43 56.83 -71.94 0.42
N GLU A 44 56.20 -72.70 1.32
CA GLU A 44 54.80 -72.46 1.71
C GLU A 44 54.57 -71.07 2.33
N GLU A 45 55.61 -70.47 2.93
CA GLU A 45 55.53 -69.17 3.59
C GLU A 45 55.57 -68.02 2.57
N SER A 46 56.43 -68.14 1.55
CA SER A 46 56.43 -67.24 0.39
C SER A 46 55.10 -67.25 -0.36
N VAL A 47 54.53 -68.44 -0.64
CA VAL A 47 53.21 -68.56 -1.30
C VAL A 47 52.11 -67.89 -0.47
N LYS A 48 52.18 -68.03 0.86
CA LYS A 48 51.23 -67.41 1.79
C LYS A 48 51.36 -65.89 1.81
N GLU A 49 52.59 -65.36 1.81
CA GLU A 49 52.84 -63.92 1.77
C GLU A 49 52.32 -63.29 0.48
N TRP A 50 52.62 -63.90 -0.68
CA TRP A 50 52.14 -63.44 -1.99
C TRP A 50 50.62 -63.48 -2.07
N LEU A 51 50.00 -64.58 -1.62
CA LEU A 51 48.55 -64.68 -1.59
C LEU A 51 47.90 -63.62 -0.68
N ASN A 52 48.51 -63.34 0.47
CA ASN A 52 48.05 -62.29 1.37
C ASN A 52 48.15 -60.91 0.70
N THR A 53 49.21 -60.63 -0.03
CA THR A 53 49.38 -59.40 -0.81
C THR A 53 48.27 -59.24 -1.85
N ILE A 54 48.02 -60.27 -2.67
CA ILE A 54 46.94 -60.27 -3.67
C ILE A 54 45.56 -60.03 -3.03
N ILE A 55 45.28 -60.72 -1.92
CA ILE A 55 44.03 -60.58 -1.18
C ILE A 55 43.87 -59.16 -0.62
N ASN A 56 44.94 -58.58 -0.05
CA ASN A 56 44.94 -57.24 0.50
C ASN A 56 44.76 -56.17 -0.59
N GLU A 57 45.46 -56.28 -1.71
CA GLU A 57 45.30 -55.37 -2.84
C GLU A 57 43.88 -55.37 -3.39
N ARG A 58 43.25 -56.54 -3.49
CA ARG A 58 41.84 -56.64 -3.90
C ARG A 58 40.93 -55.94 -2.89
N LYS A 59 41.11 -56.18 -1.58
CA LYS A 59 40.31 -55.50 -0.54
C LYS A 59 40.48 -53.98 -0.62
N VAL A 60 41.72 -53.49 -0.78
CA VAL A 60 42.01 -52.06 -0.95
C VAL A 60 41.37 -51.49 -2.21
N ARG A 61 41.34 -52.23 -3.33
CA ARG A 61 40.61 -51.81 -4.54
C ARG A 61 39.11 -51.69 -4.29
N GLU A 62 38.50 -52.69 -3.69
CA GLU A 62 37.08 -52.70 -3.34
C GLU A 62 36.72 -51.54 -2.38
N GLU A 63 37.54 -51.30 -1.34
CA GLU A 63 37.38 -50.17 -0.42
C GLU A 63 37.55 -48.82 -1.13
N ASN A 64 38.51 -48.69 -2.04
CA ASN A 64 38.72 -47.47 -2.80
C ASN A 64 37.56 -47.18 -3.77
N GLU A 65 36.96 -48.21 -4.35
CA GLU A 65 35.75 -48.07 -5.18
C GLU A 65 34.57 -47.57 -4.35
N ILE A 66 34.30 -48.20 -3.20
CA ILE A 66 33.25 -47.76 -2.26
C ILE A 66 33.50 -46.31 -1.84
N ARG A 67 34.74 -45.95 -1.48
CA ARG A 67 35.08 -44.59 -1.07
C ARG A 67 34.90 -43.58 -2.20
N LYS A 68 35.21 -43.94 -3.44
CA LYS A 68 34.95 -43.08 -4.61
C LYS A 68 33.46 -42.88 -4.84
N GLU A 69 32.66 -43.93 -4.73
CA GLU A 69 31.20 -43.85 -4.83
C GLU A 69 30.61 -42.97 -3.72
N GLU A 70 31.08 -43.12 -2.48
CA GLU A 70 30.63 -42.30 -1.35
C GLU A 70 30.94 -40.81 -1.56
N ILE A 71 32.14 -40.49 -2.08
CA ILE A 71 32.50 -39.10 -2.42
C ILE A 71 31.62 -38.58 -3.55
N ALA A 72 31.34 -39.39 -4.57
CA ALA A 72 30.45 -39.00 -5.67
C ALA A 72 29.02 -38.77 -5.18
N GLU A 73 28.51 -39.60 -4.29
CA GLU A 73 27.19 -39.47 -3.70
C GLU A 73 27.07 -38.21 -2.83
N ARG A 74 28.07 -37.94 -1.97
CA ARG A 74 28.12 -36.71 -1.18
C ARG A 74 28.10 -35.46 -2.07
N ARG A 75 28.85 -35.46 -3.18
CA ARG A 75 28.82 -34.36 -4.15
C ARG A 75 27.44 -34.16 -4.78
N ARG A 76 26.73 -35.24 -5.14
CA ARG A 76 25.35 -35.16 -5.64
C ARG A 76 24.41 -34.56 -4.60
N GLN A 77 24.56 -34.95 -3.34
CA GLN A 77 23.76 -34.40 -2.24
C GLN A 77 24.04 -32.90 -2.02
N ASP A 78 25.31 -32.51 -2.01
CA ASP A 78 25.72 -31.10 -1.89
C ASP A 78 25.15 -30.25 -3.04
N GLU A 79 25.19 -30.75 -4.27
CA GLU A 79 24.61 -30.06 -5.44
C GLU A 79 23.11 -29.85 -5.30
N ILE A 80 22.38 -30.87 -4.82
CA ILE A 80 20.94 -30.77 -4.55
C ILE A 80 20.68 -29.74 -3.45
N GLU A 81 21.42 -29.79 -2.34
CA GLU A 81 21.25 -28.85 -1.23
C GLU A 81 21.52 -27.40 -1.66
N ILE A 82 22.59 -27.17 -2.43
CA ILE A 82 22.92 -25.86 -2.98
C ILE A 82 21.81 -25.38 -3.92
N ALA A 83 21.27 -26.26 -4.77
CA ALA A 83 20.18 -25.92 -5.67
C ALA A 83 18.89 -25.56 -4.92
N GLU A 84 18.55 -26.29 -3.85
CA GLU A 84 17.40 -26.00 -2.99
C GLU A 84 17.56 -24.68 -2.24
N ARG A 85 18.74 -24.42 -1.66
CA ARG A 85 19.05 -23.15 -1.00
C ARG A 85 18.88 -21.97 -1.95
N ARG A 86 19.41 -22.06 -3.17
CA ARG A 86 19.25 -21.04 -4.22
C ARG A 86 17.77 -20.83 -4.60
N ARG A 87 16.95 -21.88 -4.61
CA ARG A 87 15.50 -21.75 -4.86
C ARG A 87 14.82 -21.00 -3.73
N GLN A 88 15.15 -21.32 -2.48
CA GLN A 88 14.63 -20.62 -1.30
C GLN A 88 15.03 -19.15 -1.30
N GLU A 89 16.31 -18.84 -1.54
CA GLU A 89 16.81 -17.46 -1.65
C GLU A 89 16.09 -16.66 -2.74
N LYS A 90 15.84 -17.27 -3.92
CA LYS A 90 15.06 -16.61 -5.00
C LYS A 90 13.61 -16.34 -4.62
N ILE A 91 13.01 -17.18 -3.79
CA ILE A 91 11.65 -16.95 -3.29
C ILE A 91 11.67 -15.81 -2.28
N GLU A 92 12.63 -15.82 -1.36
CA GLU A 92 12.76 -14.80 -0.33
C GLU A 92 13.06 -13.42 -0.92
N HIS A 93 13.98 -13.34 -1.89
CA HIS A 93 14.27 -12.12 -2.61
C HIS A 93 13.02 -11.56 -3.31
N ARG A 94 12.20 -12.40 -3.95
CA ARG A 94 10.95 -11.95 -4.58
C ARG A 94 9.93 -11.43 -3.57
N LYS A 95 9.85 -12.04 -2.38
CA LYS A 95 8.99 -11.54 -1.30
C LYS A 95 9.46 -10.16 -0.83
N GLN A 96 10.77 -9.99 -0.63
CA GLN A 96 11.36 -8.71 -0.22
C GLN A 96 11.10 -7.62 -1.27
N GLU A 97 11.31 -7.92 -2.55
CA GLU A 97 11.05 -6.98 -3.64
C GLU A 97 9.57 -6.55 -3.70
N TYR A 98 8.65 -7.49 -3.46
CA TYR A 98 7.22 -7.19 -3.39
C TYR A 98 6.88 -6.29 -2.20
N GLU A 99 7.41 -6.59 -1.02
CA GLU A 99 7.22 -5.78 0.19
C GLU A 99 7.80 -4.37 0.03
N GLU A 100 8.99 -4.24 -0.57
CA GLU A 100 9.61 -2.95 -0.85
C GLU A 100 8.76 -2.12 -1.81
N ARG A 101 8.27 -2.74 -2.89
CA ARG A 101 7.39 -2.09 -3.86
C ARG A 101 6.10 -1.59 -3.20
N LYS A 102 5.49 -2.44 -2.37
CA LYS A 102 4.28 -2.09 -1.61
C LYS A 102 4.53 -0.90 -0.66
N ARG A 103 5.65 -0.89 0.06
CA ARG A 103 6.03 0.25 0.92
C ARG A 103 6.22 1.53 0.12
N LYS A 104 6.84 1.44 -1.07
CA LYS A 104 7.04 2.59 -1.95
C LYS A 104 5.72 3.15 -2.46
N GLU A 105 4.81 2.27 -2.92
CA GLU A 105 3.47 2.67 -3.35
C GLU A 105 2.68 3.37 -2.22
N GLU A 106 2.79 2.87 -0.99
CA GLU A 106 2.17 3.50 0.19
C GLU A 106 2.78 4.88 0.51
N GLN A 107 4.10 5.01 0.42
CA GLN A 107 4.79 6.29 0.58
C GLN A 107 4.38 7.30 -0.49
N ASP A 108 4.33 6.88 -1.76
CA ASP A 108 3.92 7.72 -2.88
C ASP A 108 2.46 8.19 -2.71
N TYR A 109 1.58 7.31 -2.23
CA TYR A 109 0.20 7.64 -1.92
C TYR A 109 0.09 8.71 -0.81
N GLU A 110 0.79 8.51 0.31
CA GLU A 110 0.81 9.47 1.43
C GLU A 110 1.45 10.80 1.02
N GLU A 111 2.50 10.79 0.20
CA GLU A 111 3.12 12.02 -0.32
C GLU A 111 2.16 12.80 -1.21
N ARG A 112 1.47 12.12 -2.14
CA ARG A 112 0.44 12.75 -2.98
C ARG A 112 -0.66 13.38 -2.14
N LYS A 113 -1.18 12.64 -1.15
CA LYS A 113 -2.20 13.15 -0.24
C LYS A 113 -1.74 14.40 0.51
N ARG A 114 -0.50 14.42 1.03
CA ARG A 114 0.08 15.61 1.67
C ARG A 114 0.24 16.79 0.72
N LYS A 115 0.57 16.55 -0.55
CA LYS A 115 0.66 17.61 -1.57
C LYS A 115 -0.72 18.21 -1.88
N GLU A 116 -1.72 17.36 -2.10
CA GLU A 116 -3.10 17.77 -2.35
C GLU A 116 -3.66 18.60 -1.19
N GLU A 117 -3.41 18.18 0.06
CA GLU A 117 -3.82 18.93 1.26
C GLU A 117 -3.13 20.30 1.37
N LYS A 118 -1.82 20.37 1.10
CA LYS A 118 -1.10 21.66 1.07
C LYS A 118 -1.62 22.59 -0.02
N GLU A 119 -1.92 22.07 -1.20
CA GLU A 119 -2.46 22.86 -2.30
C GLU A 119 -3.86 23.40 -1.97
N TYR A 120 -4.70 22.58 -1.34
CA TYR A 120 -6.01 22.99 -0.86
C TYR A 120 -5.91 24.13 0.17
N GLU A 121 -5.03 23.99 1.16
CA GLU A 121 -4.78 25.03 2.17
C GLU A 121 -4.23 26.33 1.56
N GLU A 122 -3.32 26.23 0.58
CA GLU A 122 -2.79 27.41 -0.12
C GLU A 122 -3.89 28.13 -0.91
N ARG A 123 -4.75 27.37 -1.60
CA ARG A 123 -5.89 27.93 -2.35
C ARG A 123 -6.85 28.65 -1.42
N LYS A 124 -7.18 28.04 -0.28
CA LYS A 124 -8.03 28.64 0.74
C LYS A 124 -7.44 29.95 1.29
N ARG A 125 -6.14 29.98 1.59
CA ARG A 125 -5.45 31.21 2.03
C ARG A 125 -5.51 32.32 0.98
N LYS A 126 -5.37 31.99 -0.31
CA LYS A 126 -5.49 32.96 -1.41
C LYS A 126 -6.91 33.51 -1.50
N GLU A 127 -7.92 32.65 -1.41
CA GLU A 127 -9.33 33.05 -1.43
C GLU A 127 -9.67 33.98 -0.25
N GLU A 128 -9.22 33.65 0.96
CA GLU A 128 -9.39 34.50 2.16
C GLU A 128 -8.71 35.87 2.00
N TYR A 129 -7.51 35.91 1.40
CA TYR A 129 -6.81 37.16 1.11
C TYR A 129 -7.57 38.01 0.09
N GLU A 130 -8.04 37.43 -1.02
CA GLU A 130 -8.82 38.14 -2.05
C GLU A 130 -10.20 38.60 -1.52
N GLU A 131 -10.82 37.83 -0.61
CA GLU A 131 -12.04 38.27 0.07
C GLU A 131 -11.77 39.48 0.98
N ARG A 132 -10.69 39.45 1.77
CA ARG A 132 -10.30 40.60 2.60
C ARG A 132 -10.03 41.84 1.76
N LYS A 133 -9.27 41.69 0.68
CA LYS A 133 -8.98 42.78 -0.26
C LYS A 133 -10.27 43.39 -0.84
N ARG A 134 -11.22 42.55 -1.28
CA ARG A 134 -12.54 43.03 -1.76
C ARG A 134 -13.35 43.75 -0.67
N LYS A 135 -13.29 43.30 0.58
CA LYS A 135 -13.93 43.98 1.72
C LYS A 135 -13.30 45.34 1.98
N ASP A 136 -11.98 45.42 2.04
CA ASP A 136 -11.25 46.66 2.27
C ASP A 136 -11.51 47.68 1.13
N GLU A 137 -11.54 47.23 -0.13
CA GLU A 137 -11.90 48.07 -1.28
C GLU A 137 -13.35 48.62 -1.16
N MET A 138 -14.32 47.77 -0.83
CA MET A 138 -15.71 48.19 -0.63
C MET A 138 -15.89 49.11 0.59
N GLU A 139 -15.14 48.88 1.67
CA GLU A 139 -15.16 49.73 2.87
C GLU A 139 -14.69 51.16 2.56
N PHE A 140 -13.72 51.32 1.66
CA PHE A 140 -13.26 52.64 1.22
C PHE A 140 -14.24 53.36 0.27
N GLU A 141 -15.02 52.62 -0.53
CA GLU A 141 -16.01 53.20 -1.46
C GLU A 141 -17.32 53.64 -0.77
N LEU A 142 -17.73 52.99 0.33
CA LEU A 142 -18.97 53.31 1.07
C LEU A 142 -19.03 54.76 1.62
N PRO A 143 -17.96 55.33 2.21
CA PRO A 143 -17.93 56.73 2.62
C PRO A 143 -18.07 57.74 1.47
N LYS A 144 -17.61 57.40 0.25
CA LYS A 144 -17.76 58.28 -0.92
C LYS A 144 -19.22 58.43 -1.33
N ILE A 145 -20.03 57.38 -1.17
CA ILE A 145 -21.47 57.43 -1.39
C ILE A 145 -22.16 58.32 -0.34
N ARG A 146 -21.69 58.32 0.93
CA ARG A 146 -22.23 59.20 1.98
C ARG A 146 -21.83 60.67 1.84
N LEU A 147 -20.64 60.96 1.31
CA LEU A 147 -20.18 62.35 1.09
C LEU A 147 -20.72 62.94 -0.23
N GLY A 148 -21.10 62.11 -1.20
CA GLY A 148 -21.79 62.52 -2.43
C GLY A 148 -23.32 62.58 -2.31
N ALA A 149 -23.89 62.02 -1.24
CA ALA A 149 -25.30 62.18 -0.91
C ALA A 149 -25.51 63.48 -0.14
N GLU A 150 -25.58 64.60 -0.86
CA GLU A 150 -26.33 65.76 -0.39
C GLU A 150 -27.70 65.23 0.07
N VAL A 151 -28.04 65.44 1.35
CA VAL A 151 -29.34 65.06 1.90
C VAL A 151 -30.39 65.88 1.16
N MET A 152 -30.92 65.37 0.06
CA MET A 152 -32.11 65.96 -0.56
C MET A 152 -33.26 65.67 0.40
N PRO A 153 -33.82 66.68 1.10
CA PRO A 153 -34.99 66.42 1.92
C PRO A 153 -36.11 66.04 0.95
N ARG A 154 -36.71 64.86 1.15
CA ARG A 154 -37.95 64.50 0.44
C ARG A 154 -39.07 65.40 0.99
N ILE A 155 -39.20 66.59 0.43
CA ILE A 155 -40.34 67.48 0.69
C ILE A 155 -41.50 66.91 -0.14
N CYS A 156 -42.54 66.41 0.54
CA CYS A 156 -43.77 66.05 -0.14
C CYS A 156 -44.41 67.34 -0.68
N ALA A 157 -44.58 67.43 -2.00
CA ALA A 157 -45.22 68.59 -2.62
C ALA A 157 -46.73 68.67 -2.34
N ASN A 158 -47.33 67.56 -1.87
CA ASN A 158 -48.75 67.53 -1.52
C ASN A 158 -48.96 67.99 -0.08
N SER A 159 -49.88 68.94 0.11
CA SER A 159 -50.35 69.33 1.43
C SER A 159 -50.99 68.13 2.13
N VAL A 160 -50.79 68.03 3.44
CA VAL A 160 -51.43 67.02 4.30
C VAL A 160 -52.97 67.15 4.23
N ASP A 161 -53.47 68.35 3.98
CA ASP A 161 -54.91 68.64 3.90
C ASP A 161 -55.58 68.09 2.64
N ASN A 162 -54.81 67.65 1.65
CA ASN A 162 -55.36 67.04 0.43
C ASN A 162 -55.82 65.59 0.66
N PHE A 163 -55.74 65.05 1.88
CA PHE A 163 -56.07 63.64 2.16
C PHE A 163 -57.19 63.51 3.19
N CYS A 164 -58.16 62.62 2.93
CA CYS A 164 -59.27 62.32 3.83
C CYS A 164 -58.78 61.65 5.12
N CYS A 165 -59.22 62.14 6.28
CA CYS A 165 -58.77 61.65 7.59
C CYS A 165 -59.29 60.26 7.98
N ILE A 166 -60.29 59.72 7.25
CA ILE A 166 -60.83 58.36 7.49
C ILE A 166 -60.16 57.33 6.59
N TYR A 167 -60.06 57.61 5.28
CA TYR A 167 -59.61 56.63 4.28
C TYR A 167 -58.19 56.88 3.75
N GLY A 168 -57.60 58.05 4.02
CA GLY A 168 -56.27 58.42 3.51
C GLY A 168 -56.21 58.69 2.01
N GLU A 169 -57.36 58.77 1.34
CA GLU A 169 -57.46 59.04 -0.10
C GLU A 169 -57.36 60.53 -0.42
N LEU A 170 -56.85 60.87 -1.61
CA LEU A 170 -56.72 62.24 -2.09
C LEU A 170 -58.11 62.88 -2.31
N THR A 171 -58.41 63.93 -1.56
CA THR A 171 -59.63 64.73 -1.66
C THR A 171 -59.33 66.08 -2.31
N PHE A 172 -60.14 66.45 -3.30
CA PHE A 172 -60.05 67.76 -3.97
C PHE A 172 -61.01 68.76 -3.33
N ALA A 173 -60.58 70.02 -3.19
CA ALA A 173 -61.25 71.15 -2.51
C ALA A 173 -62.79 71.25 -2.68
N ALA A 174 -63.33 70.87 -3.84
CA ALA A 174 -64.77 70.91 -4.10
C ALA A 174 -65.60 69.89 -3.29
N LYS A 175 -64.97 68.89 -2.66
CA LYS A 175 -65.61 67.83 -1.87
C LYS A 175 -65.20 67.84 -0.39
N GLU A 176 -64.36 68.77 0.02
CA GLU A 176 -63.82 68.82 1.38
C GLU A 176 -64.90 69.23 2.38
N LYS A 177 -65.16 68.35 3.36
CA LYS A 177 -65.98 68.68 4.52
C LYS A 177 -65.09 68.73 5.75
N ILE A 178 -65.22 69.80 6.54
CA ILE A 178 -64.52 69.91 7.81
C ILE A 178 -65.13 68.93 8.82
N THR A 179 -64.27 68.20 9.53
CA THR A 179 -64.68 67.25 10.57
C THR A 179 -65.35 67.97 11.74
N SER A 180 -66.69 68.08 11.70
CA SER A 180 -67.47 68.77 12.74
C SER A 180 -67.57 67.93 14.03
N PRO A 181 -67.82 68.56 15.20
CA PRO A 181 -68.01 67.83 16.46
C PRO A 181 -69.13 66.79 16.42
N VAL A 182 -70.18 67.05 15.62
CA VAL A 182 -71.29 66.13 15.41
C VAL A 182 -70.82 64.86 14.69
N VAL A 183 -69.99 65.00 13.65
CA VAL A 183 -69.43 63.87 12.90
C VAL A 183 -68.48 63.05 13.77
N LYS A 184 -67.61 63.70 14.57
CA LYS A 184 -66.72 62.99 15.51
C LYS A 184 -67.52 62.16 16.52
N LYS A 185 -68.62 62.72 17.04
CA LYS A 185 -69.49 62.03 17.99
C LYS A 185 -70.26 60.87 17.35
N ALA A 186 -70.81 61.07 16.16
CA ALA A 186 -71.50 60.02 15.40
C ALA A 186 -70.56 58.86 15.05
N TYR A 187 -69.34 59.17 14.57
CA TYR A 187 -68.31 58.17 14.29
C TYR A 187 -67.95 57.35 15.53
N HIS A 188 -67.74 58.01 16.68
CA HIS A 188 -67.42 57.31 17.92
C HIS A 188 -68.55 56.40 18.41
N LEU A 189 -69.81 56.85 18.30
CA LEU A 189 -70.96 56.03 18.68
C LEU A 189 -71.15 54.83 17.75
N TYR A 190 -70.85 54.98 16.45
CA TYR A 190 -71.04 53.91 15.47
C TYR A 190 -69.89 52.88 15.49
N PHE A 191 -68.63 53.34 15.48
CA PHE A 191 -67.45 52.47 15.40
C PHE A 191 -66.81 52.15 16.76
N GLY A 192 -67.24 52.80 17.84
CA GLY A 192 -66.70 52.59 19.19
C GLY A 192 -65.31 53.21 19.44
N CYS A 193 -64.72 53.91 18.48
CA CYS A 193 -63.39 54.53 18.59
C CYS A 193 -63.39 55.99 18.13
N LYS A 194 -62.42 56.79 18.58
CA LYS A 194 -62.29 58.20 18.17
C LYS A 194 -61.52 58.27 16.84
N ILE A 195 -61.87 59.24 15.99
CA ILE A 195 -61.08 59.56 14.78
C ILE A 195 -59.66 59.95 15.24
N GLY A 196 -58.65 59.26 14.70
CA GLY A 196 -57.28 59.30 15.21
C GLY A 196 -56.57 60.65 15.03
N ASN A 197 -55.73 61.01 16.01
CA ASN A 197 -54.83 62.18 16.03
C ASN A 197 -55.48 63.55 15.78
N GLN A 198 -56.83 63.65 15.83
CA GLN A 198 -57.60 64.90 15.67
C GLN A 198 -57.40 65.93 16.80
N ASP A 199 -56.54 65.62 17.76
CA ASP A 199 -56.03 66.48 18.84
C ASP A 199 -54.67 67.12 18.50
N LYS A 200 -54.07 66.73 17.36
CA LYS A 200 -52.76 67.19 16.93
C LYS A 200 -52.89 68.16 15.76
N ASP A 201 -52.02 69.16 15.73
CA ASP A 201 -51.96 70.21 14.71
C ASP A 201 -51.62 69.69 13.31
N TRP A 202 -50.85 68.60 13.21
CA TRP A 202 -50.45 68.00 11.93
C TRP A 202 -51.48 67.05 11.30
N ALA A 203 -52.55 66.69 12.02
CA ALA A 203 -53.51 65.72 11.50
C ALA A 203 -54.52 66.39 10.55
N PRO A 204 -54.85 65.77 9.38
CA PRO A 204 -55.82 66.36 8.47
C PRO A 204 -57.21 66.43 9.12
N TYR A 205 -57.89 67.58 8.99
CA TYR A 205 -59.26 67.79 9.50
C TYR A 205 -60.34 67.61 8.42
N VAL A 206 -59.93 67.10 7.26
CA VAL A 206 -60.74 67.01 6.04
C VAL A 206 -61.34 65.62 5.87
N LEU A 207 -62.62 65.57 5.49
CA LEU A 207 -63.37 64.37 5.13
C LEU A 207 -63.78 64.42 3.65
N CYS A 208 -63.82 63.25 3.01
CA CYS A 208 -64.42 63.04 1.68
C CYS A 208 -65.95 63.08 1.69
#